data_AF-A0A4V5MNV9-F1
#
_entry.id   AF-A0A4V5MNV9-F1
#
_cell.length_a   1.000
_cell.length_b   1.000
_cell.length_c   1.000
_cell.angle_alpha   90.00
_cell.angle_beta   90.00
_cell.angle_gamma   90.00
#
_symmetry.space_group_name_H-M   'P 1'
#
loop_
_entity.id
_entity.type
_entity.pdbx_description
1 polymer ?
#
loop_
_entity_poly.entity_id
_entity_poly.type
_entity_poly.pdbx_seq_one_letter_code
_entity_poly.pdbx_strand_id
1 'polypeptide(L)'
;MIPPIPGAPAAPIPLFIDSLNQAIDQATLAQQCFADLSALFRAIARLSDTYTSAHELATLGNTLAQDWANLCDVEREELEMRCGELWGAVGPGKWMG
;
A
#
# COMPACT_ATOMS: atom_id res chain seq x y z
N MET A 1 -4.90 -16.40 17.63
CA MET A 1 -3.50 -16.18 18.06
C MET A 1 -2.71 -17.42 17.68
N ILE A 2 -1.77 -17.29 16.73
CA ILE A 2 -0.89 -18.40 16.34
C ILE A 2 0.32 -18.35 17.27
N PRO A 3 0.65 -19.42 18.01
CA PRO A 3 1.82 -19.43 18.88
C PRO A 3 3.11 -19.40 18.04
N PRO A 4 4.16 -18.69 18.51
CA PRO A 4 5.44 -18.68 17.81
C PRO A 4 6.06 -20.09 17.81
N ILE A 5 6.60 -20.48 16.66
CA ILE A 5 7.26 -21.79 16.46
C ILE A 5 8.58 -21.78 17.27
N PRO A 6 8.78 -22.71 18.22
CA PRO A 6 10.02 -22.78 18.99
C PRO A 6 11.20 -23.11 18.07
N GLY A 7 12.20 -22.24 18.00
CA GLY A 7 13.44 -22.50 17.26
C GLY A 7 13.54 -21.85 15.86
N ALA A 8 12.56 -21.05 15.43
CA ALA A 8 12.75 -20.19 14.27
C ALA A 8 13.80 -19.12 14.61
N PRO A 9 14.88 -18.96 13.83
CA PRO A 9 15.80 -17.85 14.02
C PRO A 9 14.98 -16.56 13.88
N ALA A 10 14.96 -15.73 14.93
CA ALA A 10 14.39 -14.40 14.83
C ALA A 10 15.15 -13.68 13.72
N ALA A 11 14.47 -13.38 12.61
CA ALA A 11 15.12 -12.64 11.53
C ALA A 11 15.64 -11.32 12.13
N PRO A 12 16.88 -10.91 11.79
CA PRO A 12 17.45 -9.66 12.26
C PRO A 12 16.46 -8.52 12.07
N ILE A 13 16.24 -7.71 13.12
CA ILE A 13 15.37 -6.53 13.06
C ILE A 13 15.66 -5.64 11.82
N PRO A 14 16.92 -5.46 11.38
CA PRO A 14 17.22 -4.77 10.12
C PRO A 14 16.51 -5.37 8.88
N LEU A 15 16.44 -6.70 8.75
CA LEU A 15 15.76 -7.34 7.62
C LEU A 15 14.24 -7.12 7.64
N PHE A 16 13.63 -7.03 8.83
CA PHE A 16 12.22 -6.69 8.98
C PHE A 16 11.95 -5.23 8.59
N ILE A 17 12.83 -4.31 8.98
CA ILE A 17 12.72 -2.89 8.60
C ILE A 17 12.86 -2.73 7.09
N ASP A 18 13.83 -3.39 6.46
CA ASP A 18 14.01 -3.35 5.00
C ASP A 18 12.78 -3.91 4.28
N SER A 19 12.19 -4.99 4.80
CA SER A 19 10.96 -5.57 4.24
C SER A 19 9.76 -4.62 4.36
N LEU A 20 9.65 -3.87 5.46
CA LEU A 20 8.60 -2.86 5.64
C LEU A 20 8.78 -1.67 4.70
N ASN A 21 10.01 -1.17 4.55
CA ASN A 21 10.32 -0.11 3.59
C ASN A 21 9.96 -0.54 2.16
N GLN A 22 10.31 -1.78 1.77
CA GLN A 22 9.92 -2.31 0.48
C GLN A 22 8.39 -2.39 0.31
N ALA A 23 7.65 -2.78 1.36
CA ALA A 23 6.20 -2.81 1.31
C ALA A 23 5.58 -1.40 1.16
N ILE A 24 6.15 -0.39 1.83
CA ILE A 24 5.75 1.02 1.70
C ILE A 24 6.00 1.53 0.27
N ASP A 25 7.15 1.20 -0.32
CA ASP A 25 7.46 1.57 -1.71
C ASP A 25 6.47 0.92 -2.70
N GLN A 26 6.11 -0.35 -2.48
CA GLN A 26 5.11 -1.03 -3.31
C GLN A 26 3.71 -0.43 -3.14
N ALA A 27 3.31 -0.06 -1.93
CA ALA A 27 2.03 0.59 -1.67
C ALA A 27 1.96 1.97 -2.36
N THR A 28 3.06 2.73 -2.34
CA THR A 28 3.19 4.02 -3.04
C THR A 28 3.06 3.84 -4.55
N LEU A 29 3.76 2.86 -5.13
CA LEU A 29 3.67 2.57 -6.56
C LEU A 29 2.26 2.12 -6.96
N ALA A 30 1.61 1.28 -6.13
CA ALA A 30 0.26 0.82 -6.37
C ALA A 30 -0.75 1.98 -6.34
N GLN A 31 -0.65 2.88 -5.35
CA GLN A 31 -1.47 4.09 -5.27
C GLN A 31 -1.34 4.94 -6.54
N GLN A 32 -0.12 5.15 -7.04
CA GLN A 32 0.13 5.88 -8.28
C GLN A 32 -0.54 5.19 -9.49
N CYS A 33 -0.38 3.87 -9.61
CA CYS A 33 -1.02 3.07 -10.66
C CYS A 33 -2.55 3.19 -10.65
N PHE A 34 -3.17 3.16 -9.47
CA PHE A 34 -4.61 3.32 -9.34
C PHE A 34 -5.08 4.75 -9.63
N ALA A 35 -4.28 5.76 -9.29
CA ALA A 35 -4.55 7.15 -9.69
C ALA A 35 -4.53 7.32 -11.22
N ASP A 36 -3.55 6.72 -11.90
CA ASP A 36 -3.47 6.72 -13.36
C ASP A 36 -4.64 5.97 -14.00
N LEU A 37 -5.05 4.84 -13.40
CA LEU A 37 -6.21 4.07 -13.84
C LEU A 37 -7.52 4.88 -13.68
N SER A 38 -7.68 5.62 -12.58
CA SER A 38 -8.80 6.54 -12.37
C SER A 38 -8.82 7.63 -13.45
N ALA A 39 -7.66 8.21 -13.78
CA ALA A 39 -7.56 9.20 -14.85
C ALA A 39 -7.94 8.61 -16.23
N LEU A 40 -7.53 7.37 -16.52
CA LEU A 40 -7.92 6.65 -17.74
C LEU A 40 -9.44 6.46 -17.82
N PHE A 41 -10.05 5.96 -16.74
CA PHE A 41 -11.51 5.76 -16.71
C PHE A 41 -12.28 7.07 -16.86
N ARG A 42 -11.80 8.17 -16.27
CA ARG A 42 -12.38 9.51 -16.50
C ARG A 42 -12.27 9.94 -17.96
N ALA A 43 -11.14 9.67 -18.62
CA ALA A 43 -10.97 9.96 -20.03
C ALA A 43 -11.94 9.14 -20.89
N ILE A 44 -12.10 7.84 -20.59
CA ILE A 44 -13.06 6.98 -21.29
C ILE A 44 -14.49 7.51 -21.10
N ALA A 45 -14.90 7.82 -19.86
CA ALA A 45 -16.24 8.34 -19.57
C ALA A 45 -16.55 9.63 -20.36
N ARG A 46 -15.57 10.51 -20.54
CA ARG A 46 -15.71 11.73 -21.36
C ARG A 46 -15.85 11.45 -22.85
N LEU A 47 -15.20 10.41 -23.35
CA LEU A 47 -15.27 10.01 -24.76
C LEU A 47 -16.52 9.18 -25.08
N SER A 48 -17.10 8.51 -24.08
CA SER A 48 -18.27 7.65 -24.21
C SER A 48 -19.59 8.34 -23.88
N ASP A 49 -19.64 9.67 -23.88
CA ASP A 49 -20.83 10.46 -23.49
C ASP A 49 -22.08 10.11 -24.33
N THR A 50 -21.88 9.67 -25.57
CA THR A 50 -22.93 9.18 -26.48
C THR A 50 -23.32 7.71 -26.29
N TYR A 51 -22.54 6.93 -25.52
CA TYR A 51 -22.73 5.49 -25.30
C TYR A 51 -22.92 5.22 -23.80
N THR A 52 -24.18 5.28 -23.35
CA THR A 52 -24.57 5.20 -21.93
C THR A 52 -23.89 4.06 -21.16
N SER A 53 -23.90 2.83 -21.70
CA SER A 53 -23.30 1.68 -21.02
C SER A 53 -21.77 1.78 -20.87
N ALA A 54 -21.09 2.37 -21.85
CA ALA A 54 -19.64 2.58 -21.78
C ALA A 54 -19.29 3.73 -20.82
N HIS A 55 -20.15 4.75 -20.72
CA HIS A 55 -20.01 5.83 -19.74
C HIS A 55 -20.22 5.33 -18.31
N GLU A 56 -21.26 4.54 -18.07
CA GLU A 56 -21.55 3.93 -16.76
C GLU A 56 -20.42 2.99 -16.32
N LEU A 57 -19.94 2.12 -17.22
CA LEU A 57 -18.84 1.22 -16.93
C LEU A 57 -17.53 1.98 -16.60
N ALA A 58 -17.24 3.03 -17.36
CA ALA A 58 -16.08 3.87 -17.08
C ALA A 58 -16.22 4.62 -15.75
N THR A 59 -17.43 5.07 -15.41
CA THR A 59 -17.70 5.71 -14.10
C THR A 59 -17.47 4.72 -12.95
N LEU A 60 -17.98 3.48 -13.07
CA LEU A 60 -17.73 2.43 -12.09
C LEU A 60 -16.23 2.11 -11.96
N GLY A 61 -15.52 1.99 -13.10
CA GLY A 61 -14.08 1.78 -13.12
C GLY A 61 -13.31 2.89 -12.42
N ASN A 62 -13.69 4.16 -12.63
CA ASN A 62 -13.11 5.30 -11.93
C ASN A 62 -13.32 5.18 -10.42
N THR A 63 -14.54 4.88 -9.97
CA THR A 63 -14.84 4.73 -8.54
C THR A 63 -14.00 3.62 -7.91
N LEU A 64 -13.95 2.45 -8.55
CA LEU A 64 -13.13 1.34 -8.07
C LEU A 64 -11.65 1.73 -7.98
N ALA A 65 -11.10 2.37 -9.02
CA ALA A 65 -9.71 2.80 -9.00
C ALA A 65 -9.43 3.79 -7.85
N GLN A 66 -10.36 4.69 -7.53
CA GLN A 66 -10.24 5.59 -6.39
C GLN A 66 -10.28 4.84 -5.05
N ASP A 67 -11.18 3.87 -4.90
CA ASP A 67 -11.28 3.06 -3.68
C ASP A 67 -9.99 2.27 -3.44
N TRP A 68 -9.42 1.67 -4.49
CA TRP A 68 -8.14 0.96 -4.41
C TRP A 68 -6.96 1.89 -4.12
N ALA A 69 -6.91 3.08 -4.72
CA ALA A 69 -5.88 4.07 -4.40
C ALA A 69 -5.94 4.49 -2.92
N ASN A 70 -7.15 4.70 -2.40
CA ASN A 70 -7.36 5.03 -0.98
C ASN A 70 -6.95 3.88 -0.06
N LEU A 71 -7.27 2.63 -0.42
CA LEU A 71 -6.86 1.47 0.34
C LEU A 71 -5.32 1.38 0.40
N CYS A 72 -4.62 1.55 -0.72
CA CYS A 72 -3.16 1.57 -0.73
C CYS A 72 -2.58 2.67 0.17
N ASP A 73 -3.24 3.83 0.25
CA ASP A 73 -2.81 4.94 1.11
C ASP A 73 -2.95 4.58 2.61
N VAL A 74 -4.10 4.04 3.00
CA VAL A 74 -4.36 3.61 4.39
C VAL A 74 -3.37 2.52 4.82
N GLU A 75 -3.15 1.51 3.98
CA GLU A 75 -2.21 0.42 4.28
C GLU A 75 -0.75 0.93 4.34
N ARG A 76 -0.38 1.90 3.48
CA ARG A 76 0.93 2.56 3.53
C ARG A 76 1.12 3.29 4.87
N GLU A 77 0.13 4.05 5.32
CA GLU A 77 0.18 4.75 6.61
C GLU A 77 0.34 3.78 7.79
N GLU A 78 -0.36 2.63 7.76
CA GLU A 78 -0.19 1.59 8.78
C GLU A 78 1.23 1.01 8.78
N LEU A 79 1.78 0.72 7.59
CA LEU A 79 3.15 0.21 7.46
C LEU A 79 4.19 1.23 7.95
N GLU A 80 4.02 2.51 7.64
CA GLU A 80 4.89 3.60 8.13
C GLU A 80 4.87 3.70 9.65
N MET A 81 3.68 3.60 10.25
CA MET A 81 3.52 3.57 11.71
C MET A 81 4.27 2.40 12.33
N ARG A 82 4.13 1.18 11.79
CA ARG A 82 4.84 -0.02 12.27
C ARG A 82 6.37 0.09 12.10
N CYS A 83 6.82 0.66 10.98
CA CYS A 83 8.24 0.91 10.75
C CYS A 83 8.80 1.89 11.79
N GLY A 84 8.07 2.97 12.09
CA GLY A 84 8.42 3.94 13.12
C GLY A 84 8.48 3.32 14.53
N GLU A 85 7.52 2.48 14.89
CA GLU A 85 7.51 1.73 16.17
C GLU A 85 8.77 0.85 16.32
N LEU A 86 9.16 0.15 15.26
CA LEU A 86 10.34 -0.71 15.25
C LEU A 86 11.63 0.11 15.35
N TRP A 87 11.76 1.21 14.62
CA TRP A 87 12.91 2.10 14.75
C TRP A 87 13.03 2.69 16.16
N GLY A 88 11.90 3.07 16.78
CA GLY A 88 11.88 3.54 18.17
C GLY A 88 12.29 2.45 19.18
N ALA A 89 11.92 1.20 18.93
CA ALA A 89 12.31 0.05 19.76
C ALA A 89 13.80 -0.35 19.61
N VAL A 90 14.45 0.04 18.51
CA VAL A 90 15.86 -0.28 18.16
C VAL A 90 16.85 0.79 18.67
N GLY A 91 16.42 1.75 19.49
CA GLY A 91 17.24 2.85 20.02
C GLY A 91 18.68 2.47 20.47
N PRO A 92 19.62 3.44 20.50
CA PRO A 92 21.08 3.26 20.35
C PRO A 92 21.83 2.42 21.42
N GLY A 93 21.13 1.78 22.36
CA GLY A 93 21.74 1.05 23.50
C GLY A 93 21.67 -0.47 23.45
N LYS A 94 21.04 -1.10 22.43
CA LYS A 94 20.75 -2.55 22.47
C LYS A 94 21.74 -3.46 21.73
N TRP A 95 22.78 -2.90 21.11
CA TRP A 95 23.82 -3.64 20.39
C TRP A 95 25.23 -3.55 21.03
N MET A 96 25.36 -2.94 22.21
CA MET A 96 26.60 -2.98 23.01
C MET A 96 26.46 -3.94 24.21
N GLY A 97 26.12 -5.20 23.93
CA GLY A 97 26.09 -6.27 24.92
C GLY A 97 26.50 -7.59 24.30
#